data_AF-A0A7X2MZL2-F1
#
_entry.id   AF-A0A7X2MZL2-F1
#
_cell.length_a   1.000
_cell.length_b   1.000
_cell.length_c   1.000
_cell.angle_alpha   90.00
_cell.angle_beta   90.00
_cell.angle_gamma   90.00
#
_symmetry.space_group_name_H-M   'P 1'
#
loop_
_entity.id
_entity.type
_entity.pdbx_description
1 polymer ?
#
loop_
_entity_poly.entity_id
_entity_poly.type
_entity_poly.pdbx_seq_one_letter_code
_entity_poly.pdbx_strand_id
1 'polypeptide(L)'
;MKELTLNKQEFDQRMSKFENQSPSKVNINKLDEFDNAVKNVEFSEPSLQFYYRKKISKVRLNALKAQGKNCTKWDMFYNDVMSDENPKAEPLKKILNVLNDENIPVEKLENVISTAEKELKSEEVLTYINSLQVFDKDRLNTELSKKLKHLRTKLNRNIPNDFGVWIDQLRKSRGLSFRALQEKSGVSASYIHRIISGERQRPTIPVIEQLAEALGVDKAEFFTKLNMKPTESEKEQTISQLLSLNDYTINGVSVTRKQKTAILELLTGIINAKWSTETQFDESIQIMKSIGTLKKALVEDEE
;
A
#
# COMPACT_ATOMS: atom_id res chain seq x y z
N MET A 1 -27.50 0.63 -33.26
CA MET A 1 -27.06 -0.65 -32.65
C MET A 1 -27.68 -0.70 -31.27
N LYS A 2 -28.42 -1.76 -30.91
CA LYS A 2 -29.07 -1.86 -29.59
C LYS A 2 -28.00 -1.94 -28.51
N GLU A 3 -27.92 -0.93 -27.65
CA GLU A 3 -27.22 -1.00 -26.37
C GLU A 3 -27.80 -2.18 -25.58
N LEU A 4 -27.04 -3.27 -25.51
CA LEU A 4 -27.35 -4.40 -24.64
C LEU A 4 -26.98 -3.99 -23.21
N THR A 5 -27.88 -3.26 -22.55
CA THR A 5 -27.89 -3.19 -21.09
C THR A 5 -28.16 -4.61 -20.58
N LEU A 6 -27.09 -5.38 -20.31
CA LEU A 6 -27.22 -6.71 -19.74
C LEU A 6 -27.70 -6.60 -18.30
N ASN A 7 -28.69 -7.44 -17.95
CA ASN A 7 -29.31 -7.46 -16.63
C ASN A 7 -28.30 -7.97 -15.58
N LYS A 8 -28.12 -7.20 -14.49
CA LYS A 8 -27.35 -7.55 -13.28
C LYS A 8 -27.55 -9.00 -12.84
N GLN A 9 -28.78 -9.51 -12.94
CA GLN A 9 -29.14 -10.88 -12.59
C GLN A 9 -28.33 -11.95 -13.35
N GLU A 10 -28.00 -11.72 -14.62
CA GLU A 10 -27.20 -12.65 -15.42
C GLU A 10 -25.75 -12.71 -14.93
N PHE A 11 -25.14 -11.56 -14.67
CA PHE A 11 -23.79 -11.46 -14.15
C PHE A 11 -23.69 -12.05 -12.73
N ASP A 12 -24.69 -11.83 -11.88
CA ASP A 12 -24.77 -12.45 -10.54
C ASP A 12 -24.83 -13.99 -10.63
N GLN A 13 -25.62 -14.53 -11.55
CA GLN A 13 -25.70 -15.98 -11.79
C GLN A 13 -24.35 -16.54 -12.30
N ARG A 14 -23.71 -15.85 -13.25
CA ARG A 14 -22.39 -16.26 -13.76
C ARG A 14 -21.32 -16.19 -12.68
N MET A 15 -21.28 -15.11 -11.90
CA MET A 15 -20.32 -14.95 -10.81
C MET A 15 -20.53 -16.03 -9.74
N SER A 16 -21.77 -16.30 -9.36
CA SER A 16 -22.13 -17.33 -8.36
C SER A 16 -21.67 -18.73 -8.78
N LYS A 17 -21.69 -19.06 -10.09
CA LYS A 17 -21.15 -20.34 -10.59
C LYS A 17 -19.67 -20.50 -10.27
N PHE A 18 -18.89 -19.42 -10.29
CA PHE A 18 -17.47 -19.46 -9.94
C PHE A 18 -17.23 -19.42 -8.42
N GLU A 19 -18.00 -18.61 -7.68
CA GLU A 19 -17.88 -18.51 -6.22
C GLU A 19 -18.24 -19.82 -5.49
N ASN A 20 -19.19 -20.58 -6.04
CA ASN A 20 -19.63 -21.86 -5.45
C ASN A 20 -18.76 -23.07 -5.83
N GLN A 21 -17.80 -22.89 -6.73
CA GLN A 21 -16.87 -23.96 -7.10
C GLN A 21 -15.73 -24.06 -6.08
N SER A 22 -15.24 -25.27 -5.85
CA SER A 22 -13.97 -25.45 -5.14
C SER A 22 -12.85 -24.72 -5.90
N PRO A 23 -12.00 -23.91 -5.25
CA PRO A 23 -10.99 -23.09 -5.93
C PRO A 23 -10.08 -23.88 -6.88
N SER A 24 -9.72 -25.13 -6.54
CA SER A 24 -8.89 -25.99 -7.40
C SER A 24 -9.58 -26.39 -8.71
N LYS A 25 -10.92 -26.38 -8.76
CA LYS A 25 -11.74 -26.76 -9.92
C LYS A 25 -12.15 -25.59 -10.81
N VAL A 26 -11.91 -24.35 -10.38
CA VAL A 26 -12.26 -23.16 -11.16
C VAL A 26 -11.46 -23.13 -12.47
N ASN A 27 -12.17 -23.07 -13.60
CA ASN A 27 -11.53 -22.92 -14.90
C ASN A 27 -11.11 -21.45 -15.11
N ILE A 28 -9.80 -21.18 -15.09
CA ILE A 28 -9.23 -19.83 -15.22
C ILE A 28 -9.58 -19.18 -16.57
N ASN A 29 -9.51 -19.93 -17.68
CA ASN A 29 -9.81 -19.37 -19.00
C ASN A 29 -11.26 -18.89 -19.09
N LYS A 30 -12.22 -19.67 -18.56
CA LYS A 30 -13.63 -19.25 -18.49
C LYS A 30 -13.85 -18.05 -17.58
N LEU A 31 -13.05 -17.93 -16.52
CA LEU A 31 -13.10 -16.79 -15.61
C LEU A 31 -12.53 -15.53 -16.28
N ASP A 32 -11.47 -15.66 -17.07
CA ASP A 32 -10.85 -14.58 -17.83
C ASP A 32 -11.75 -14.12 -18.99
N GLU A 33 -12.43 -15.05 -19.68
CA GLU A 33 -13.51 -14.74 -20.63
C GLU A 33 -14.64 -13.94 -19.95
N PHE A 34 -14.96 -14.27 -18.69
CA PHE A 34 -15.96 -13.54 -17.93
C PHE A 34 -15.48 -12.14 -17.52
N ASP A 35 -14.21 -11.97 -17.11
CA ASP A 35 -13.64 -10.64 -16.84
C ASP A 35 -13.68 -9.75 -18.08
N ASN A 36 -13.32 -10.31 -19.25
CA ASN A 36 -13.39 -9.59 -20.52
C ASN A 36 -14.83 -9.19 -20.87
N ALA A 37 -15.81 -10.04 -20.61
CA ALA A 37 -17.22 -9.69 -20.78
C ALA A 37 -17.64 -8.55 -19.84
N VAL A 38 -17.22 -8.57 -18.57
CA VAL A 38 -17.49 -7.47 -17.62
C VAL A 38 -16.81 -6.17 -18.08
N LYS A 39 -15.59 -6.24 -18.60
CA LYS A 39 -14.81 -5.08 -19.07
C LYS A 39 -15.47 -4.36 -20.25
N ASN A 40 -16.12 -5.11 -21.15
CA ASN A 40 -16.69 -4.58 -22.40
C ASN A 40 -18.20 -4.29 -22.33
N VAL A 41 -18.84 -4.45 -21.16
CA VAL A 41 -20.26 -4.15 -20.96
C VAL A 41 -20.43 -2.81 -20.25
N GLU A 42 -21.33 -1.99 -20.78
CA GLU A 42 -21.84 -0.81 -20.07
C GLU A 42 -22.96 -1.24 -19.12
N PHE A 43 -22.68 -1.14 -17.82
CA PHE A 43 -23.68 -1.37 -16.78
C PHE A 43 -24.54 -0.12 -16.58
N SER A 44 -25.79 -0.31 -16.17
CA SER A 44 -26.66 0.79 -15.74
C SER A 44 -26.08 1.58 -14.55
N GLU A 45 -25.30 0.90 -13.71
CA GLU A 45 -24.56 1.50 -12.60
C GLU A 45 -23.05 1.23 -12.80
N PRO A 46 -22.21 2.27 -12.99
CA PRO A 46 -20.76 2.11 -13.21
C PRO A 46 -20.04 1.34 -12.09
N SER A 47 -20.57 1.38 -10.87
CA SER A 47 -20.04 0.65 -9.71
C SER A 47 -20.14 -0.88 -9.84
N LEU A 48 -21.08 -1.39 -10.65
CA LEU A 48 -21.27 -2.84 -10.84
C LEU A 48 -20.09 -3.46 -11.58
N GLN A 49 -19.54 -2.76 -12.59
CA GLN A 49 -18.35 -3.23 -13.28
C GLN A 49 -17.20 -3.43 -12.29
N PHE A 50 -16.92 -2.41 -11.48
CA PHE A 50 -15.88 -2.48 -10.44
C PHE A 50 -16.13 -3.62 -9.45
N TYR A 51 -17.38 -3.78 -8.98
CA TYR A 51 -17.78 -4.84 -8.07
C TYR A 51 -17.49 -6.24 -8.64
N TYR A 52 -17.92 -6.53 -9.86
CA TYR A 52 -17.70 -7.84 -10.48
C TYR A 52 -16.22 -8.10 -10.73
N ARG A 53 -15.47 -7.13 -11.28
CA ARG A 53 -14.03 -7.31 -11.53
C ARG A 53 -13.23 -7.55 -10.24
N LYS A 54 -13.62 -6.89 -9.15
CA LYS A 54 -13.05 -7.14 -7.81
C LYS A 54 -13.34 -8.56 -7.32
N LYS A 55 -14.57 -9.07 -7.50
CA LYS A 55 -14.92 -10.46 -7.16
C LYS A 55 -14.16 -11.47 -8.02
N ILE A 56 -14.13 -11.26 -9.34
CA ILE A 56 -13.41 -12.09 -10.31
C ILE A 56 -11.93 -12.18 -9.93
N SER A 57 -11.28 -11.04 -9.68
CA SER A 57 -9.87 -10.98 -9.26
C SER A 57 -9.60 -11.80 -7.99
N LYS A 58 -10.51 -11.76 -7.01
CA LYS A 58 -10.41 -12.57 -5.78
C LYS A 58 -10.54 -14.06 -6.06
N VAL A 59 -11.54 -14.46 -6.85
CA VAL A 59 -11.73 -15.88 -7.21
C VAL A 59 -10.53 -16.39 -8.02
N ARG A 60 -10.04 -15.60 -8.98
CA ARG A 60 -8.87 -15.91 -9.81
C ARG A 60 -7.63 -16.17 -8.96
N LEU A 61 -7.31 -15.28 -8.02
CA LEU A 61 -6.16 -15.46 -7.12
C LEU A 61 -6.27 -16.74 -6.29
N ASN A 62 -7.45 -17.02 -5.72
CA ASN A 62 -7.67 -18.21 -4.91
C ASN A 62 -7.57 -19.50 -5.75
N ALA A 63 -8.11 -19.47 -6.97
CA ALA A 63 -8.06 -20.59 -7.89
C ALA A 63 -6.62 -20.91 -8.32
N LEU A 64 -5.84 -19.89 -8.71
CA LEU A 64 -4.43 -20.06 -9.08
C LEU A 64 -3.62 -20.67 -7.92
N LYS A 65 -3.81 -20.18 -6.69
CA LYS A 65 -3.15 -20.73 -5.50
C LYS A 65 -3.55 -22.18 -5.24
N ALA A 66 -4.84 -22.50 -5.31
CA ALA A 66 -5.33 -23.86 -5.09
C ALA A 66 -4.89 -24.86 -6.18
N GLN A 67 -4.55 -24.37 -7.37
CA GLN A 67 -3.98 -25.14 -8.47
C GLN A 67 -2.44 -25.25 -8.38
N GLY A 68 -1.84 -24.89 -7.24
CA GLY A 68 -0.41 -25.05 -6.98
C GLY A 68 0.47 -23.94 -7.59
N LYS A 69 -0.11 -22.89 -8.16
CA LYS A 69 0.69 -21.74 -8.64
C LYS A 69 1.04 -20.85 -7.46
N ASN A 70 2.33 -20.59 -7.26
CA ASN A 70 2.80 -19.55 -6.35
C ASN A 70 2.51 -18.18 -7.00
N CYS A 71 1.38 -17.59 -6.66
CA CYS A 71 0.90 -16.35 -7.26
C CYS A 71 0.40 -15.39 -6.17
N THR A 72 1.01 -14.21 -6.12
CA THR A 72 0.59 -13.08 -5.30
C THR A 72 -0.32 -12.13 -6.10
N LYS A 73 -0.88 -11.12 -5.43
CA LYS A 73 -1.62 -10.04 -6.11
C LYS A 73 -0.71 -9.27 -7.07
N TRP A 74 0.55 -9.08 -6.69
CA TRP A 74 1.58 -8.47 -7.51
C TRP A 74 1.84 -9.30 -8.76
N ASP A 75 2.07 -10.61 -8.63
CA ASP A 75 2.37 -11.47 -9.78
C ASP A 75 1.21 -11.51 -10.77
N MET A 76 -0.02 -11.58 -10.26
CA MET A 76 -1.21 -11.52 -11.11
C MET A 76 -1.31 -10.16 -11.83
N PHE A 77 -1.07 -9.05 -11.13
CA PHE A 77 -1.06 -7.71 -11.73
C PHE A 77 0.04 -7.54 -12.79
N TYR A 78 1.26 -7.96 -12.45
CA TYR A 78 2.41 -7.94 -13.36
C TYR A 78 2.10 -8.72 -14.64
N ASN A 79 1.65 -9.98 -14.51
CA ASN A 79 1.34 -10.81 -15.68
C ASN A 79 0.22 -10.22 -16.54
N ASP A 80 -0.83 -9.67 -15.93
CA ASP A 80 -1.94 -9.04 -16.66
C ASP A 80 -1.44 -7.85 -17.49
N VAL A 81 -0.63 -6.96 -16.91
CA VAL A 81 -0.04 -5.82 -17.65
C VAL A 81 0.93 -6.30 -18.72
N MET A 82 1.77 -7.29 -18.45
CA MET A 82 2.72 -7.82 -19.43
C MET A 82 2.02 -8.44 -20.65
N SER A 83 0.85 -9.06 -20.44
CA SER A 83 0.01 -9.63 -21.49
C SER A 83 -0.84 -8.62 -22.27
N ASP A 84 -0.89 -7.35 -21.84
CA ASP A 84 -1.65 -6.32 -22.54
C ASP A 84 -0.99 -6.00 -23.90
N GLU A 85 -1.71 -6.26 -24.99
CA GLU A 85 -1.23 -6.02 -26.36
C GLU A 85 -1.26 -4.53 -26.76
N ASN A 86 -1.83 -3.65 -25.93
CA ASN A 86 -1.85 -2.22 -26.19
C ASN A 86 -0.43 -1.64 -26.24
N PRO A 87 0.02 -1.05 -27.37
CA PRO A 87 1.35 -0.47 -27.48
C PRO A 87 1.64 0.62 -26.44
N LYS A 88 0.59 1.31 -25.96
CA LYS A 88 0.73 2.32 -24.91
C LYS A 88 1.13 1.73 -23.56
N ALA A 89 0.97 0.43 -23.33
CA ALA A 89 1.39 -0.22 -22.09
C ALA A 89 2.92 -0.37 -21.99
N GLU A 90 3.64 -0.29 -23.11
CA GLU A 90 5.08 -0.62 -23.18
C GLU A 90 5.98 0.20 -22.23
N PRO A 91 5.80 1.53 -22.08
CA PRO A 91 6.54 2.30 -21.08
C PRO A 91 6.32 1.79 -19.65
N LEU A 92 5.09 1.41 -19.29
CA LEU A 92 4.79 0.84 -17.98
C LEU A 92 5.43 -0.54 -17.79
N LYS A 93 5.40 -1.41 -18.83
CA LYS A 93 6.03 -2.74 -18.78
C LYS A 93 7.52 -2.66 -18.46
N LYS A 94 8.23 -1.68 -19.04
CA LYS A 94 9.66 -1.44 -18.74
C LYS A 94 9.88 -1.14 -17.26
N ILE A 95 9.08 -0.25 -16.67
CA ILE A 95 9.14 0.07 -15.25
C ILE A 95 8.86 -1.18 -14.40
N LEU A 96 7.79 -1.92 -14.74
CA LEU A 96 7.39 -3.12 -14.00
C LEU A 96 8.47 -4.21 -14.04
N ASN A 97 9.16 -4.40 -15.16
CA ASN A 97 10.28 -5.35 -15.26
C ASN A 97 11.39 -5.01 -14.28
N VAL A 98 11.77 -3.74 -14.19
CA VAL A 98 12.77 -3.28 -13.23
C VAL A 98 12.29 -3.50 -11.80
N LEU A 99 11.04 -3.15 -11.48
CA LEU A 99 10.49 -3.33 -10.13
C LEU A 99 10.29 -4.80 -9.75
N ASN A 100 10.09 -5.68 -10.72
CA ASN A 100 9.85 -7.11 -10.48
C ASN A 100 11.13 -7.88 -10.12
N ASP A 101 12.32 -7.35 -10.42
CA ASP A 101 13.58 -7.99 -10.08
C ASP A 101 13.74 -8.16 -8.54
N GLU A 102 13.79 -9.42 -8.10
CA GLU A 102 13.94 -9.75 -6.67
C GLU A 102 15.39 -9.56 -6.17
N ASN A 103 16.35 -9.57 -7.10
CA ASN A 103 17.79 -9.59 -6.84
C ASN A 103 18.44 -8.21 -6.90
N ILE A 104 17.66 -7.14 -6.94
CA ILE A 104 18.19 -5.77 -6.95
C ILE A 104 19.09 -5.56 -5.72
N PRO A 105 20.38 -5.23 -5.92
CA PRO A 105 21.30 -4.90 -4.83
C PRO A 105 20.82 -3.69 -4.04
N VAL A 106 21.05 -3.69 -2.73
CA VAL A 106 20.45 -2.70 -1.83
C VAL A 106 20.95 -1.28 -2.14
N GLU A 107 22.23 -1.15 -2.49
CA GLU A 107 22.87 0.08 -2.93
C GLU A 107 22.28 0.67 -4.21
N LYS A 108 21.57 -0.13 -5.02
CA LYS A 108 20.88 0.33 -6.23
C LYS A 108 19.40 0.66 -5.99
N LEU A 109 18.82 0.24 -4.85
CA LEU A 109 17.37 0.36 -4.61
C LEU A 109 16.88 1.82 -4.64
N GLU A 110 17.63 2.77 -4.06
CA GLU A 110 17.22 4.18 -4.06
C GLU A 110 17.11 4.75 -5.48
N ASN A 111 18.09 4.45 -6.33
CA ASN A 111 18.08 4.87 -7.73
C ASN A 111 16.94 4.20 -8.50
N VAL A 112 16.71 2.90 -8.29
CA VAL A 112 15.59 2.18 -8.91
C VAL A 112 14.24 2.80 -8.51
N ILE A 113 14.03 3.06 -7.22
CA ILE A 113 12.78 3.62 -6.70
C ILE A 113 12.55 5.03 -7.28
N SER A 114 13.55 5.92 -7.19
CA SER A 114 13.43 7.30 -7.68
C SER A 114 13.23 7.39 -9.19
N THR A 115 13.93 6.55 -9.96
CA THR A 115 13.75 6.45 -11.42
C THR A 115 12.34 5.97 -11.75
N ALA A 116 11.88 4.88 -11.12
CA ALA A 116 10.53 4.36 -11.35
C ALA A 116 9.46 5.41 -11.02
N GLU A 117 9.57 6.12 -9.90
CA GLU A 117 8.61 7.17 -9.52
C GLU A 117 8.58 8.36 -10.47
N LYS A 118 9.74 8.71 -11.05
CA LYS A 118 9.83 9.75 -12.08
C LYS A 118 9.18 9.27 -13.38
N GLU A 119 9.50 8.07 -13.84
CA GLU A 119 8.97 7.51 -15.08
C GLU A 119 7.47 7.25 -15.01
N LEU A 120 6.94 6.86 -13.85
CA LEU A 120 5.48 6.70 -13.62
C LEU A 120 4.70 8.01 -13.82
N LYS A 121 5.36 9.17 -13.71
CA LYS A 121 4.79 10.51 -13.93
C LYS A 121 5.04 11.04 -15.34
N SER A 122 5.72 10.28 -16.19
CA SER A 122 5.96 10.68 -17.58
C SER A 122 4.65 10.73 -18.37
N GLU A 123 4.60 11.61 -19.36
CA GLU A 123 3.44 11.77 -20.23
C GLU A 123 3.05 10.47 -20.97
N GLU A 124 4.06 9.69 -21.40
CA GLU A 124 3.87 8.40 -22.05
C GLU A 124 3.11 7.41 -21.15
N VAL A 125 3.53 7.29 -19.88
CA VAL A 125 2.89 6.39 -18.91
C VAL A 125 1.52 6.92 -18.49
N LEU A 126 1.40 8.23 -18.24
CA LEU A 126 0.12 8.85 -17.88
C LEU A 126 -0.94 8.68 -18.97
N THR A 127 -0.53 8.73 -20.25
CA THR A 127 -1.43 8.48 -21.38
C THR A 127 -2.04 7.08 -21.32
N TYR A 128 -1.24 6.06 -21.00
CA TYR A 128 -1.76 4.71 -20.80
C TYR A 128 -2.65 4.61 -19.57
N ILE A 129 -2.19 5.12 -18.42
CA ILE A 129 -2.95 5.10 -17.16
C ILE A 129 -4.33 5.76 -17.31
N ASN A 130 -4.41 6.87 -18.06
CA ASN A 130 -5.66 7.57 -18.31
C ASN A 130 -6.59 6.84 -19.29
N SER A 131 -6.07 5.91 -20.10
CA SER A 131 -6.88 5.04 -20.95
C SER A 131 -7.45 3.82 -20.22
N LEU A 132 -6.99 3.54 -18.99
CA LEU A 132 -7.45 2.41 -18.20
C LEU A 132 -8.84 2.65 -17.62
N GLN A 133 -9.60 1.56 -17.49
CA GLN A 133 -10.85 1.56 -16.75
C GLN A 133 -10.60 1.81 -15.25
N VAL A 134 -11.61 2.32 -14.55
CA VAL A 134 -11.52 2.71 -13.13
C VAL A 134 -10.93 1.60 -12.25
N PHE A 135 -11.36 0.35 -12.44
CA PHE A 135 -10.84 -0.81 -11.72
C PHE A 135 -9.35 -1.06 -11.98
N ASP A 136 -8.91 -1.01 -13.23
CA ASP A 136 -7.51 -1.28 -13.60
C ASP A 136 -6.59 -0.19 -13.06
N LYS A 137 -7.04 1.07 -13.07
CA LYS A 137 -6.31 2.21 -12.50
C LYS A 137 -6.16 2.09 -10.98
N ASP A 138 -7.23 1.71 -10.27
CA ASP A 138 -7.20 1.46 -8.81
C ASP A 138 -6.22 0.32 -8.45
N ARG A 139 -6.30 -0.79 -9.21
CA ARG A 139 -5.42 -1.93 -9.02
C ARG A 139 -3.95 -1.57 -9.29
N LEU A 140 -3.68 -0.85 -10.38
CA LEU A 140 -2.33 -0.37 -10.73
C LEU A 140 -1.74 0.47 -9.61
N ASN A 141 -2.48 1.48 -9.14
CA ASN A 141 -2.03 2.36 -8.06
C ASN A 141 -1.77 1.58 -6.77
N THR A 142 -2.68 0.67 -6.42
CA THR A 142 -2.58 -0.16 -5.22
C THR A 142 -1.36 -1.07 -5.24
N GLU A 143 -1.12 -1.79 -6.34
CA GLU A 143 -0.04 -2.77 -6.41
C GLU A 143 1.33 -2.11 -6.59
N LEU A 144 1.45 -1.02 -7.37
CA LEU A 144 2.68 -0.22 -7.44
C LEU A 144 3.04 0.40 -6.09
N SER A 145 2.07 1.01 -5.40
CA SER A 145 2.30 1.61 -4.08
C SER A 145 2.82 0.58 -3.08
N LYS A 146 2.24 -0.63 -3.06
CA LYS A 146 2.72 -1.72 -2.21
C LYS A 146 4.12 -2.19 -2.59
N LYS A 147 4.41 -2.34 -3.88
CA LYS A 147 5.74 -2.79 -4.34
C LYS A 147 6.81 -1.75 -4.01
N LEU A 148 6.57 -0.48 -4.30
CA LEU A 148 7.49 0.61 -3.94
C LEU A 148 7.68 0.71 -2.43
N LYS A 149 6.61 0.58 -1.63
CA LYS A 149 6.71 0.51 -0.17
C LYS A 149 7.56 -0.68 0.29
N HIS A 150 7.41 -1.85 -0.33
CA HIS A 150 8.22 -3.02 -0.02
C HIS A 150 9.71 -2.76 -0.32
N LEU A 151 10.03 -2.20 -1.48
CA LEU A 151 11.41 -1.86 -1.85
C LEU A 151 12.00 -0.79 -0.93
N ARG A 152 11.25 0.26 -0.59
CA ARG A 152 11.66 1.26 0.43
C ARG A 152 11.91 0.62 1.79
N THR A 153 11.06 -0.32 2.20
CA THR A 153 11.26 -1.07 3.44
C THR A 153 12.51 -1.94 3.37
N LYS A 154 12.83 -2.53 2.20
CA LYS A 154 14.07 -3.29 1.96
C LYS A 154 15.30 -2.38 2.05
N LEU A 155 15.21 -1.16 1.52
CA LEU A 155 16.25 -0.13 1.58
C LEU A 155 16.47 0.38 3.01
N ASN A 156 15.41 0.81 3.70
CA ASN A 156 15.49 1.37 5.06
C ASN A 156 15.92 0.35 6.12
N ARG A 157 15.74 -0.95 5.85
CA ARG A 157 16.19 -2.03 6.76
C ARG A 157 17.63 -2.47 6.50
N ASN A 158 18.40 -1.76 5.68
CA ASN A 158 19.79 -2.10 5.49
C ASN A 158 20.61 -1.66 6.69
N ILE A 159 21.15 -2.63 7.43
CA ILE A 159 22.20 -2.36 8.39
C ILE A 159 23.39 -1.72 7.65
N PRO A 160 23.85 -0.51 8.03
CA PRO A 160 25.12 0.02 7.59
C PRO A 160 26.25 -0.96 7.94
N ASN A 161 27.23 -1.16 7.05
CA ASN A 161 28.29 -2.16 7.25
C ASN A 161 29.06 -1.99 8.58
N ASP A 162 29.07 -0.78 9.14
CA ASP A 162 29.72 -0.42 10.39
C ASP A 162 28.86 -0.68 11.64
N PHE A 163 27.56 -0.96 11.52
CA PHE A 163 26.68 -1.22 12.66
C PHE A 163 27.07 -2.50 13.43
N GLY A 164 27.43 -3.57 12.71
CA GLY A 164 27.89 -4.81 13.33
C GLY A 164 29.18 -4.59 14.12
N VAL A 165 30.09 -3.79 13.56
CA VAL A 165 31.34 -3.36 14.21
C VAL A 165 31.04 -2.52 15.45
N TRP A 166 30.08 -1.59 15.36
CA TRP A 166 29.67 -0.74 16.47
C TRP A 166 29.05 -1.55 17.63
N ILE A 167 28.17 -2.52 17.34
CA ILE A 167 27.65 -3.45 18.35
C ILE A 167 28.79 -4.21 19.04
N ASP A 168 29.78 -4.69 18.27
CA ASP A 168 30.91 -5.41 18.83
C ASP A 168 31.78 -4.55 19.74
N GLN A 169 32.02 -3.29 19.35
CA GLN A 169 32.71 -2.31 20.19
C GLN A 169 31.95 -2.04 21.49
N LEU A 170 30.64 -1.82 21.42
CA LEU A 170 29.78 -1.60 22.60
C LEU A 170 29.75 -2.82 23.53
N ARG A 171 29.72 -4.02 22.97
CA ARG A 171 29.76 -5.28 23.72
C ARG A 171 31.10 -5.40 24.46
N LYS A 172 32.22 -5.18 23.75
CA LYS A 172 33.58 -5.27 24.30
C LYS A 172 33.85 -4.20 25.36
N SER A 173 33.41 -2.96 25.15
CA SER A 173 33.60 -1.87 26.12
C SER A 173 32.84 -2.12 27.44
N ARG A 174 31.79 -2.95 27.40
CA ARG A 174 31.03 -3.39 28.58
C ARG A 174 31.49 -4.72 29.16
N GLY A 175 32.59 -5.28 28.66
CA GLY A 175 33.11 -6.57 29.12
C GLY A 175 32.18 -7.76 28.85
N LEU A 176 31.21 -7.63 27.94
CA LEU A 176 30.23 -8.68 27.68
C LEU A 176 30.80 -9.72 26.71
N SER A 177 30.68 -11.00 27.02
CA SER A 177 30.84 -12.06 26.02
C SER A 177 29.58 -12.17 25.14
N PHE A 178 29.63 -12.91 24.03
CA PHE A 178 28.43 -13.21 23.24
C PHE A 178 27.35 -13.91 24.08
N ARG A 179 27.76 -14.82 24.98
CA ARG A 179 26.83 -15.50 25.90
C ARG A 179 26.24 -14.53 26.93
N ALA A 180 27.05 -13.65 27.49
CA ALA A 180 26.57 -12.64 28.44
C ALA A 180 25.58 -11.66 27.79
N LEU A 181 25.84 -11.25 26.53
CA LEU A 181 24.90 -10.42 25.79
C LEU A 181 23.61 -11.18 25.43
N GLN A 182 23.70 -12.48 25.12
CA GLN A 182 22.52 -13.33 24.95
C GLN A 182 21.67 -13.38 26.22
N GLU A 183 22.28 -13.66 27.37
CA GLU A 183 21.58 -13.73 28.66
C GLU A 183 20.88 -12.41 28.98
N LYS A 184 21.51 -11.28 28.63
CA LYS A 184 20.97 -9.95 28.90
C LYS A 184 19.90 -9.47 27.91
N SER A 185 20.01 -9.86 26.63
CA SER A 185 19.10 -9.40 25.56
C SER A 185 17.98 -10.40 25.22
N GLY A 186 18.15 -11.68 25.58
CA GLY A 186 17.30 -12.77 25.08
C GLY A 186 17.56 -13.15 23.61
N VAL A 187 18.49 -12.49 22.92
CA VAL A 187 18.85 -12.77 21.53
C VAL A 187 19.98 -13.79 21.49
N SER A 188 19.82 -14.89 20.74
CA SER A 188 20.84 -15.95 20.72
C SER A 188 22.23 -15.45 20.28
N ALA A 189 23.29 -15.97 20.90
CA ALA A 189 24.68 -15.64 20.61
C ALA A 189 25.04 -15.87 19.13
N SER A 190 24.48 -16.92 18.51
CA SER A 190 24.63 -17.18 17.07
C SER A 190 23.99 -16.07 16.23
N TYR A 191 22.79 -15.61 16.57
CA TYR A 191 22.15 -14.50 15.87
C TYR A 191 22.92 -13.19 16.04
N ILE A 192 23.40 -12.90 17.26
CA ILE A 192 24.25 -11.73 17.55
C ILE A 192 25.53 -11.79 16.71
N HIS A 193 26.21 -12.93 16.67
CA HIS A 193 27.41 -13.11 15.85
C HIS A 193 27.14 -12.82 14.37
N ARG A 194 26.01 -13.31 13.84
CA ARG A 194 25.62 -13.06 12.45
C ARG A 194 25.31 -11.59 12.17
N ILE A 195 24.77 -10.84 13.14
CA ILE A 195 24.61 -9.38 13.02
C ILE A 195 26.00 -8.72 12.96
N ILE A 196 26.88 -9.04 13.90
CA ILE A 196 28.21 -8.42 14.03
C ILE A 196 29.10 -8.70 12.81
N SER A 197 29.07 -9.92 12.29
CA SER A 197 29.82 -10.34 11.09
C SER A 197 29.21 -9.85 9.77
N GLY A 198 28.02 -9.25 9.80
CA GLY A 198 27.34 -8.77 8.60
C GLY A 198 26.60 -9.86 7.81
N GLU A 199 26.60 -11.11 8.25
CA GLU A 199 25.80 -12.19 7.65
C GLU A 199 24.28 -11.96 7.82
N ARG A 200 23.89 -11.25 8.88
CA ARG A 200 22.51 -10.87 9.16
C ARG A 200 22.35 -9.36 9.09
N GLN A 201 22.02 -8.87 7.91
CA GLN A 201 21.86 -7.44 7.63
C GLN A 201 20.46 -6.90 7.97
N ARG A 202 19.55 -7.75 8.46
CA ARG A 202 18.12 -7.41 8.68
C ARG A 202 17.52 -8.07 9.95
N PRO A 203 17.94 -7.65 11.16
CA PRO A 203 17.23 -7.97 12.38
C PRO A 203 15.84 -7.33 12.39
N THR A 204 14.91 -7.92 13.13
CA THR A 204 13.58 -7.34 13.33
C THR A 204 13.65 -6.20 14.35
N ILE A 205 12.66 -5.30 14.36
CA ILE A 205 12.58 -4.19 15.32
C ILE A 205 12.69 -4.71 16.78
N PRO A 206 11.97 -5.76 17.20
CA PRO A 206 12.11 -6.28 18.57
C PRO A 206 13.53 -6.71 18.92
N VAL A 207 14.27 -7.31 17.97
CA VAL A 207 15.67 -7.71 18.21
C VAL A 207 16.57 -6.48 18.36
N ILE A 208 16.34 -5.43 17.58
CA ILE A 208 17.08 -4.16 17.69
C ILE A 208 16.86 -3.55 19.07
N GLU A 209 15.62 -3.49 19.54
CA GLU A 209 15.27 -2.92 20.84
C GLU A 209 15.85 -3.74 22.00
N GLN A 210 15.78 -5.07 21.93
CA GLN A 210 16.38 -5.98 22.92
C GLN A 210 17.90 -5.78 23.04
N LEU A 211 18.57 -5.59 21.91
CA LEU A 211 20.02 -5.33 21.90
C LEU A 211 20.35 -3.94 22.44
N ALA A 212 19.57 -2.91 22.07
CA ALA A 212 19.74 -1.54 22.58
C ALA A 212 19.62 -1.50 24.11
N GLU A 213 18.59 -2.13 24.66
CA GLU A 213 18.36 -2.24 26.10
C GLU A 213 19.48 -3.01 26.82
N ALA A 214 19.87 -4.17 26.30
CA ALA A 214 20.95 -4.97 26.90
C ALA A 214 22.30 -4.25 26.86
N LEU A 215 22.56 -3.49 25.79
CA LEU A 215 23.74 -2.64 25.66
C LEU A 215 23.55 -1.30 26.37
N GLY A 216 22.41 -0.96 26.95
CA GLY A 216 22.19 0.33 27.63
C GLY A 216 22.48 1.52 26.72
N VAL A 217 22.02 1.44 25.47
CA VAL A 217 22.07 2.53 24.49
C VAL A 217 20.64 2.95 24.19
N ASP A 218 20.43 4.24 23.97
CA ASP A 218 19.11 4.74 23.61
C ASP A 218 18.60 4.13 22.30
N LYS A 219 17.31 3.76 22.26
CA LYS A 219 16.71 3.13 21.08
C LYS A 219 16.82 4.04 19.85
N ALA A 220 16.67 5.35 20.01
CA ALA A 220 16.77 6.30 18.89
C ALA A 220 18.19 6.38 18.34
N GLU A 221 19.22 6.21 19.18
CA GLU A 221 20.61 6.11 18.73
C GLU A 221 20.83 4.84 17.90
N PHE A 222 20.28 3.71 18.34
CA PHE A 222 20.30 2.45 17.58
C PHE A 222 19.63 2.57 16.20
N PHE A 223 18.44 3.17 16.13
CA PHE A 223 17.75 3.41 14.85
C PHE A 223 18.55 4.36 13.95
N THR A 224 19.09 5.44 14.51
CA THR A 224 19.94 6.38 13.77
C THR A 224 21.15 5.68 13.16
N LYS A 225 21.83 4.82 13.92
CA LYS A 225 22.97 4.01 13.45
C LYS A 225 22.60 2.96 12.41
N LEU A 226 21.32 2.59 12.31
CA LEU A 226 20.81 1.72 11.26
C LEU A 226 20.46 2.46 9.97
N ASN A 227 20.68 3.78 9.89
CA ASN A 227 20.07 4.65 8.88
C ASN A 227 18.55 4.45 8.75
N MET A 228 17.95 3.82 9.76
CA MET A 228 16.53 3.83 9.97
C MET A 228 16.29 5.21 10.55
N LYS A 229 15.84 6.15 9.70
CA LYS A 229 15.02 7.24 10.24
C LYS A 229 14.03 6.53 11.15
N PRO A 230 13.89 6.91 12.44
CA PRO A 230 12.77 6.42 13.23
C PRO A 230 11.58 6.60 12.30
N THR A 231 11.01 5.49 11.83
CA THR A 231 9.86 5.62 10.96
C THR A 231 8.90 6.45 11.76
N GLU A 232 8.35 7.50 11.17
CA GLU A 232 7.33 8.32 11.81
C GLU A 232 6.07 7.51 12.23
N SER A 233 6.10 6.17 12.13
CA SER A 233 5.34 5.26 12.98
C SER A 233 6.08 5.08 14.31
N GLU A 234 5.77 5.78 15.40
CA GLU A 234 4.43 5.93 15.97
C GLU A 234 4.31 7.29 16.68
N LYS A 235 4.26 8.39 15.93
CA LYS A 235 3.27 9.40 16.33
C LYS A 235 2.02 9.02 15.58
N GLU A 236 1.00 8.55 16.29
CA GLU A 236 -0.34 8.47 15.72
C GLU A 236 -0.66 9.84 15.11
N GLN A 237 -0.64 9.92 13.78
CA GLN A 237 -1.02 11.13 13.08
C GLN A 237 -2.55 11.22 13.16
N THR A 238 -3.06 12.38 13.57
CA THR A 238 -4.51 12.56 13.60
C THR A 238 -5.04 12.50 12.17
N ILE A 239 -6.31 12.09 12.01
CA ILE A 239 -6.96 12.11 10.70
C ILE A 239 -6.91 13.51 10.06
N SER A 240 -6.97 14.57 10.88
CA SER A 240 -6.82 15.95 10.44
C SER A 240 -5.43 16.25 9.86
N GLN A 241 -4.36 15.72 10.47
CA GLN A 241 -3.00 15.86 9.96
C GLN A 241 -2.82 15.10 8.65
N LEU A 242 -3.34 13.87 8.57
CA LEU A 242 -3.28 13.07 7.34
C LEU A 242 -3.98 13.77 6.18
N LEU A 243 -5.18 14.30 6.40
CA LEU A 243 -5.90 15.05 5.37
C LEU A 243 -5.17 16.35 5.04
N SER A 244 -4.64 17.08 6.03
CA SER A 244 -3.91 18.33 5.81
C SER A 244 -2.65 18.17 4.96
N LEU A 245 -1.88 17.10 5.18
CA LEU A 245 -0.56 16.91 4.55
C LEU A 245 -0.61 16.22 3.19
N ASN A 246 -1.67 15.46 2.90
CA ASN A 246 -1.76 14.67 1.67
C ASN A 246 -2.73 15.30 0.67
N ASP A 247 -2.47 15.05 -0.61
CA ASP A 247 -3.44 15.29 -1.68
C ASP A 247 -4.39 14.10 -1.76
N TYR A 248 -5.69 14.38 -1.92
CA TYR A 248 -6.73 13.36 -2.01
C TYR A 248 -7.89 13.86 -2.87
N THR A 249 -8.73 12.93 -3.31
CA THR A 249 -9.88 13.23 -4.15
C THR A 249 -11.19 12.92 -3.44
N ILE A 250 -12.23 13.70 -3.70
CA ILE A 250 -13.62 13.37 -3.36
C ILE A 250 -14.35 13.13 -4.68
N ASN A 251 -14.99 11.96 -4.83
CA ASN A 251 -15.67 11.54 -6.07
C ASN A 251 -14.78 11.64 -7.32
N GLY A 252 -13.47 11.42 -7.19
CA GLY A 252 -12.51 11.47 -8.29
C GLY A 252 -12.00 12.87 -8.65
N VAL A 253 -12.50 13.93 -8.00
CA VAL A 253 -12.03 15.31 -8.17
C VAL A 253 -11.04 15.65 -7.07
N SER A 254 -9.91 16.26 -7.42
CA SER A 254 -8.89 16.68 -6.45
C SER A 254 -9.46 17.73 -5.52
N VAL A 255 -9.27 17.54 -4.21
CA VAL A 255 -9.84 18.43 -3.20
C VAL A 255 -9.10 19.77 -3.19
N THR A 256 -9.85 20.86 -3.34
CA THR A 256 -9.29 22.21 -3.31
C THR A 256 -8.95 22.63 -1.87
N ARG A 257 -8.13 23.68 -1.71
CA ARG A 257 -7.77 24.21 -0.38
C ARG A 257 -9.01 24.59 0.44
N LYS A 258 -10.04 25.16 -0.20
CA LYS A 258 -11.30 25.55 0.45
C LYS A 258 -12.09 24.35 0.94
N GLN A 259 -12.23 23.33 0.10
CA GLN A 259 -12.86 22.05 0.46
C GLN A 259 -12.10 21.35 1.58
N LYS A 260 -10.76 21.32 1.50
CA LYS A 260 -9.87 20.76 2.51
C LYS A 260 -10.08 21.42 3.88
N THR A 261 -10.16 22.75 3.92
CA THR A 261 -10.49 23.49 5.15
C THR A 261 -11.87 23.10 5.69
N ALA A 262 -12.91 23.07 4.85
CA ALA A 262 -14.27 22.75 5.29
C ALA A 262 -14.41 21.31 5.85
N ILE A 263 -13.68 20.35 5.27
CA ILE A 263 -13.62 18.96 5.77
C ILE A 263 -12.94 18.92 7.14
N LEU A 264 -11.81 19.61 7.28
CA LEU A 264 -11.06 19.66 8.54
C LEU A 264 -11.87 20.30 9.66
N GLU A 265 -12.61 21.37 9.37
CA GLU A 265 -13.51 22.02 10.33
C GLU A 265 -14.61 21.08 10.81
N LEU A 266 -15.28 20.39 9.88
CA LEU A 266 -16.33 19.42 10.22
C LEU A 266 -15.79 18.28 11.08
N LEU A 267 -14.66 17.69 10.68
CA LEU A 267 -14.03 16.59 11.43
C LEU A 267 -13.58 17.04 12.81
N THR A 268 -12.99 18.23 12.92
CA THR A 268 -12.56 18.79 14.21
C THR A 268 -13.77 19.05 15.11
N GLY A 269 -14.88 19.56 14.57
CA GLY A 269 -16.13 19.75 15.30
C GLY A 269 -16.71 18.44 15.84
N ILE A 270 -16.69 17.37 15.04
CA ILE A 270 -17.16 16.05 15.46
C ILE A 270 -16.24 15.44 16.52
N ILE A 271 -14.92 15.47 16.29
CA ILE A 271 -13.94 14.83 17.19
C ILE A 271 -13.91 15.51 18.56
N ASN A 272 -14.08 16.82 18.61
CA ASN A 272 -13.99 17.61 19.85
C ASN A 272 -15.35 17.78 20.57
N ALA A 273 -16.45 17.30 19.97
CA ALA A 273 -17.76 17.35 20.60
C ALA A 273 -17.78 16.44 21.85
N LYS A 274 -18.21 16.98 22.99
CA LYS A 274 -18.36 16.18 24.22
C LYS A 274 -19.55 15.24 24.13
N TRP A 275 -20.58 15.65 23.37
CA TRP A 275 -21.79 14.93 23.05
C TRP A 275 -22.53 14.38 24.27
N SER A 276 -22.70 15.23 25.30
CA SER A 276 -23.48 14.89 26.51
C SER A 276 -24.94 15.32 26.38
N THR A 277 -25.81 14.86 27.27
CA THR A 277 -27.22 15.30 27.32
C THR A 277 -27.37 16.82 27.45
N GLU A 278 -26.39 17.49 28.03
CA GLU A 278 -26.38 18.95 28.25
C GLU A 278 -25.83 19.72 27.04
N THR A 279 -24.86 19.15 26.29
CA THR A 279 -24.18 19.87 25.21
C THR A 279 -24.57 19.42 23.80
N GLN A 280 -25.18 18.24 23.64
CA GLN A 280 -25.47 17.65 22.33
C GLN A 280 -26.36 18.53 21.44
N PHE A 281 -27.30 19.29 22.02
CA PHE A 281 -28.20 20.13 21.22
C PHE A 281 -27.42 21.26 20.54
N ASP A 282 -26.63 22.01 21.29
CA ASP A 282 -25.84 23.12 20.76
C ASP A 282 -24.71 22.62 19.85
N GLU A 283 -24.04 21.53 20.22
CA GLU A 283 -23.02 20.88 19.39
C GLU A 283 -23.60 20.37 18.08
N SER A 284 -24.83 19.83 18.08
CA SER A 284 -25.51 19.40 16.85
C SER A 284 -25.74 20.56 15.89
N ILE A 285 -26.11 21.74 16.40
CA ILE A 285 -26.32 22.95 15.58
C ILE A 285 -25.00 23.39 14.96
N GLN A 286 -23.89 23.35 15.72
CA GLN A 286 -22.57 23.72 15.20
C GLN A 286 -22.10 22.75 14.11
N ILE A 287 -22.24 21.45 14.34
CA ILE A 287 -21.87 20.43 13.34
C ILE A 287 -22.75 20.56 12.09
N MET A 288 -24.06 20.79 12.24
CA MET A 288 -24.96 21.03 11.11
C MET A 288 -24.54 22.24 10.27
N LYS A 289 -24.05 23.32 10.89
CA LYS A 289 -23.49 24.47 10.16
C LYS A 289 -22.25 24.08 9.36
N SER A 290 -21.32 23.33 9.96
CA SER A 290 -20.12 22.84 9.27
C SER A 290 -20.46 21.92 8.10
N ILE A 291 -21.50 21.09 8.21
CA ILE A 291 -22.02 20.29 7.08
C ILE A 291 -22.47 21.21 5.94
N GLY A 292 -23.20 22.28 6.27
CA GLY A 292 -23.64 23.28 5.29
C GLY A 292 -22.46 23.97 4.58
N THR A 293 -21.42 24.35 5.31
CA THR A 293 -20.19 24.94 4.76
C THR A 293 -19.50 23.98 3.79
N LEU A 294 -19.34 22.71 4.19
CA LEU A 294 -18.75 21.69 3.33
C LEU A 294 -19.57 21.48 2.06
N LYS A 295 -20.89 21.38 2.17
CA LYS A 295 -21.77 21.21 1.01
C LYS A 295 -21.64 22.36 0.01
N LYS A 296 -21.56 23.61 0.49
CA LYS A 296 -21.34 24.77 -0.40
C LYS A 296 -19.97 24.70 -1.09
N ALA A 297 -18.91 24.40 -0.33
CA ALA A 297 -17.56 24.30 -0.87
C ALA A 297 -17.40 23.18 -1.92
N LEU A 298 -18.24 22.13 -1.86
CA LEU A 298 -18.22 21.05 -2.84
C LEU A 298 -19.00 21.38 -4.14
N VAL A 299 -19.92 22.34 -4.11
CA VAL A 299 -20.76 22.73 -5.27
C VAL A 299 -20.15 23.91 -6.04
N GLU A 300 -19.44 24.82 -5.36
CA GLU A 300 -18.86 26.02 -5.97
C GLU A 300 -17.67 25.77 -6.93
N ASP A 301 -17.24 24.52 -7.12
CA ASP A 301 -16.23 24.12 -8.14
C ASP A 301 -16.88 23.36 -9.33
N GLU A 302 -18.23 23.29 -9.41
CA GLU A 302 -18.97 22.76 -10.59
C GLU A 302 -19.39 23.86 -11.60
N GLU A 303 -19.03 25.13 -11.36
CA GLU A 303 -19.16 26.28 -12.30
C GLU A 303 -17.81 26.72 -12.88
#